data_AF-A0A7Y2CHY1-F1
#
_entry.id   AF-A0A7Y2CHY1-F1
#
_cell.length_a   1.000
_cell.length_b   1.000
_cell.length_c   1.000
_cell.angle_alpha   90.00
_cell.angle_beta   90.00
_cell.angle_gamma   90.00
#
_symmetry.space_group_name_H-M   'P 1'
#
loop_
_entity.id
_entity.type
_entity.pdbx_description
1 polymer ?
#
loop_
_entity_poly.entity_id
_entity_poly.type
_entity_poly.pdbx_seq_one_letter_code
_entity_poly.pdbx_strand_id
1 'polypeptide(L)'
;MCGETDAFRAAGAQLVILGSGTPEQAQWFVEDQGVTATVLTDPEQATFRAIEAREGAASSLHPGTVKAALRARRQGFRQSSTMGNPFLQGAVWVIRPDGQVAYRYRSRFAGDHPDPREVLEAVRRSDAPAAS
;
A
#
# COMPACT_ATOMS: atom_id res chain seq x y z
N MET A 1 -15.02 -8.22 9.62
CA MET A 1 -13.66 -7.71 9.88
C MET A 1 -13.66 -6.77 11.10
N CYS A 2 -14.24 -7.18 12.25
CA CYS A 2 -14.33 -6.31 13.45
C CYS A 2 -13.17 -6.50 14.46
N GLY A 3 -12.40 -7.59 14.37
CA GLY A 3 -11.38 -7.89 15.39
C GLY A 3 -10.02 -7.21 15.21
N GLU A 4 -9.60 -6.94 13.98
CA GLU A 4 -8.24 -6.44 13.72
C GLU A 4 -8.09 -4.94 13.99
N THR A 5 -9.05 -4.12 13.58
CA THR A 5 -9.05 -2.67 13.85
C THR A 5 -9.02 -2.39 15.36
N ASP A 6 -9.77 -3.17 16.15
CA ASP A 6 -9.80 -3.06 17.60
C ASP A 6 -8.48 -3.49 18.25
N ALA A 7 -7.79 -4.49 17.70
CA ALA A 7 -6.47 -4.92 18.19
C ALA A 7 -5.39 -3.84 17.98
N PHE A 8 -5.38 -3.19 16.81
CA PHE A 8 -4.47 -2.06 16.56
C PHE A 8 -4.78 -0.87 17.47
N ARG A 9 -6.07 -0.55 17.65
CA ARG A 9 -6.50 0.53 18.56
C ARG A 9 -6.11 0.24 20.01
N ALA A 10 -6.30 -0.99 20.48
CA ALA A 10 -5.90 -1.41 21.81
C ALA A 10 -4.36 -1.35 22.02
N ALA A 11 -3.59 -1.48 20.93
CA ALA A 11 -2.14 -1.32 20.94
C ALA A 11 -1.67 0.14 20.74
N GLY A 12 -2.59 1.13 20.82
CA GLY A 12 -2.25 2.54 20.70
C GLY A 12 -2.12 3.08 19.27
N ALA A 13 -2.47 2.28 18.25
CA ALA A 13 -2.38 2.68 16.84
C ALA A 13 -3.75 2.86 16.18
N GLN A 14 -3.84 3.79 15.22
CA GLN A 14 -4.99 3.91 14.34
C GLN A 14 -4.71 3.21 13.00
N LEU A 15 -5.57 2.27 12.61
CA LEU A 15 -5.55 1.68 11.28
C LEU A 15 -6.21 2.62 10.27
N VAL A 16 -5.48 2.96 9.21
CA VAL A 16 -5.94 3.79 8.10
C VAL A 16 -5.70 3.04 6.79
N ILE A 17 -6.71 2.99 5.93
CA ILE A 17 -6.62 2.44 4.57
C ILE A 17 -6.49 3.62 3.61
N LEU A 18 -5.51 3.56 2.71
CA LEU A 18 -5.30 4.59 1.68
C LEU A 18 -5.53 3.99 0.29
N GLY A 19 -6.55 4.49 -0.41
CA GLY A 19 -6.83 4.16 -1.80
C GLY A 19 -6.32 5.23 -2.78
N SER A 20 -6.26 4.87 -4.06
CA SER A 20 -5.98 5.81 -5.17
C SER A 20 -7.24 6.21 -5.95
N GLY A 21 -8.42 5.75 -5.53
CA GLY A 21 -9.70 6.02 -6.18
C GLY A 21 -10.21 7.45 -5.93
N THR A 22 -11.39 7.79 -6.43
CA THR A 22 -12.05 9.05 -6.05
C THR A 22 -12.70 8.93 -4.66
N PRO A 23 -13.06 10.05 -4.00
CA PRO A 23 -13.80 10.01 -2.74
C PRO A 23 -15.10 9.20 -2.83
N GLU A 24 -15.81 9.28 -3.96
CA GLU A 24 -17.04 8.52 -4.20
C GLU A 24 -16.76 7.01 -4.29
N GLN A 25 -15.66 6.62 -4.94
CA GLN A 25 -15.24 5.22 -4.99
C GLN A 25 -14.80 4.70 -3.63
N ALA A 26 -14.13 5.53 -2.83
CA ALA A 26 -13.75 5.18 -1.46
C ALA A 26 -14.98 5.02 -0.56
N GLN A 27 -15.97 5.90 -0.68
CA GLN A 27 -17.23 5.79 0.05
C GLN A 27 -17.98 4.51 -0.34
N TRP A 28 -18.11 4.24 -1.64
CA TRP A 28 -18.72 3.00 -2.12
C TRP A 28 -17.99 1.76 -1.56
N PHE A 29 -16.66 1.76 -1.54
CA PHE A 29 -15.86 0.69 -0.95
C PHE A 29 -16.14 0.50 0.55
N VAL A 30 -16.26 1.59 1.31
CA VAL A 30 -16.59 1.53 2.75
C VAL A 30 -17.96 0.88 2.96
N GLU A 31 -18.95 1.32 2.20
CA GLU A 31 -20.34 0.83 2.30
C GLU A 31 -20.46 -0.64 1.86
N ASP A 32 -19.86 -1.00 0.73
CA ASP A 32 -19.93 -2.34 0.13
C ASP A 32 -19.19 -3.40 0.96
N GLN A 33 -18.01 -3.04 1.49
CA GLN A 33 -17.16 -3.99 2.23
C GLN A 33 -17.36 -3.92 3.75
N GLY A 34 -18.22 -3.02 4.25
CA GLY A 34 -18.46 -2.82 5.67
C GLY A 34 -17.19 -2.47 6.45
N VAL A 35 -16.34 -1.63 5.86
CA VAL A 35 -15.04 -1.27 6.43
C VAL A 35 -15.23 -0.32 7.62
N THR A 36 -14.66 -0.68 8.78
CA THR A 36 -14.73 0.11 10.01
C THR A 36 -13.50 0.98 10.26
N ALA A 37 -12.42 0.75 9.51
CA ALA A 37 -11.22 1.57 9.56
C ALA A 37 -11.42 2.91 8.83
N THR A 38 -10.61 3.90 9.17
CA THR A 38 -10.59 5.17 8.43
C THR A 38 -10.09 4.91 7.01
N VAL A 39 -10.84 5.33 6.00
CA VAL A 39 -10.43 5.26 4.59
C VAL A 39 -10.11 6.66 4.08
N LEU A 40 -8.89 6.85 3.59
CA LEU A 40 -8.45 8.05 2.91
C LEU A 40 -8.25 7.74 1.42
N THR A 41 -8.28 8.79 0.61
CA THR A 41 -7.95 8.64 -0.81
C THR A 41 -6.90 9.66 -1.28
N ASP A 42 -6.00 9.21 -2.14
CA ASP A 42 -4.94 10.00 -2.79
C ASP A 42 -5.03 9.81 -4.32
N PRO A 43 -5.94 10.52 -5.00
CA PRO A 43 -6.12 10.42 -6.45
C PRO A 43 -4.87 10.85 -7.23
N GLU A 44 -4.09 11.78 -6.68
CA GLU A 44 -2.85 12.29 -7.28
C GLU A 44 -1.67 11.32 -7.10
N GLN A 45 -1.84 10.24 -6.31
CA GLN A 45 -0.82 9.23 -6.03
C GLN A 45 0.47 9.86 -5.46
N ALA A 46 0.37 10.96 -4.73
CA ALA A 46 1.49 11.63 -4.08
C ALA A 46 2.09 10.73 -2.99
N THR A 47 1.25 10.09 -2.17
CA THR A 47 1.67 9.18 -1.11
C THR A 47 2.30 7.92 -1.68
N PHE A 48 1.72 7.34 -2.74
CA PHE A 48 2.29 6.17 -3.42
C PHE A 48 3.70 6.44 -3.98
N ARG A 49 3.97 7.68 -4.43
CA ARG A 49 5.31 8.12 -4.84
C ARG A 49 6.25 8.29 -3.64
N ALA A 50 5.78 8.91 -2.57
CA ALA A 50 6.58 9.18 -1.36
C ALA A 50 7.03 7.89 -0.65
N ILE A 51 6.19 6.85 -0.65
CA ILE A 51 6.49 5.56 -0.01
C ILE A 51 7.25 4.58 -0.94
N GLU A 52 7.70 5.05 -2.10
CA GLU A 52 8.32 4.23 -3.14
C GLU A 52 7.50 2.98 -3.50
N ALA A 53 6.17 2.98 -3.30
CA ALA A 53 5.29 1.87 -3.73
C ALA A 53 5.30 1.67 -5.27
N ARG A 54 6.02 2.53 -5.99
CA ARG A 54 6.42 2.40 -7.39
C ARG A 54 7.87 1.92 -7.49
N GLU A 55 8.16 0.64 -7.27
CA GLU A 55 9.38 0.08 -7.85
C GLU A 55 9.15 -0.10 -9.35
N GLY A 56 9.57 0.91 -10.13
CA GLY A 56 9.47 0.85 -11.59
C GLY A 56 10.14 1.97 -12.37
N ALA A 57 10.41 3.13 -11.75
CA ALA A 57 11.09 4.20 -12.48
C ALA A 57 12.61 3.93 -12.64
N ALA A 58 13.26 3.38 -11.61
CA ALA A 58 14.69 3.10 -11.63
C ALA A 58 15.04 1.76 -12.32
N SER A 59 14.13 0.77 -12.36
CA SER A 59 14.33 -0.49 -13.11
C SER A 59 14.07 -0.37 -14.62
N SER A 60 13.47 0.75 -15.05
CA SER A 60 13.24 1.08 -16.47
C SER A 60 14.50 1.55 -17.21
N LEU A 61 15.61 1.78 -16.49
CA LEU A 61 16.92 2.11 -17.07
C LEU A 61 17.83 0.87 -17.24
N HIS A 62 17.28 -0.36 -17.12
CA HIS A 62 18.02 -1.55 -17.54
C HIS A 62 17.93 -1.71 -19.07
N PRO A 63 19.04 -1.77 -19.82
CA PRO A 63 19.04 -1.86 -21.29
C PRO A 63 18.26 -3.06 -21.86
N GLY A 64 18.05 -4.10 -21.05
CA GLY A 64 17.23 -5.26 -21.40
C GLY A 64 15.73 -4.96 -21.50
N THR A 65 15.21 -4.03 -20.70
CA THR A 65 13.76 -3.73 -20.60
C THR A 65 13.26 -2.98 -21.83
N VAL A 66 14.09 -2.12 -22.42
CA VAL A 66 13.79 -1.41 -23.68
C VAL A 66 13.66 -2.39 -24.85
N LYS A 67 14.53 -3.41 -24.91
CA LYS A 67 14.45 -4.47 -25.94
C LYS A 67 13.20 -5.35 -25.78
N ALA A 68 12.80 -5.66 -24.55
CA ALA A 68 11.58 -6.42 -24.28
C ALA A 68 10.32 -5.62 -24.63
N ALA A 69 10.28 -4.33 -24.31
CA ALA A 69 9.16 -3.44 -24.64
C ALA A 69 8.99 -3.23 -26.16
N LEU A 70 10.09 -3.11 -26.91
CA LEU A 70 10.07 -3.05 -28.37
C LEU A 70 9.61 -4.38 -29.00
N ARG A 71 9.99 -5.51 -28.41
CA ARG A 71 9.55 -6.85 -28.86
C ARG A 71 8.06 -7.08 -28.59
N ALA A 72 7.55 -6.68 -27.43
CA ALA A 72 6.15 -6.81 -27.06
C ALA A 72 5.22 -5.94 -27.94
N ARG A 73 5.65 -4.71 -28.29
CA ARG A 73 4.89 -3.84 -29.22
C ARG A 73 4.82 -4.40 -30.64
N ARG A 74 5.82 -5.17 -31.09
CA ARG A 74 5.79 -5.85 -32.40
C ARG A 74 4.88 -7.08 -32.44
N GLN A 75 4.46 -7.62 -31.29
CA GLN A 75 3.65 -8.84 -31.20
C GLN A 75 2.15 -8.57 -30.97
N GLY A 76 1.69 -7.32 -31.04
CA GLY A 76 0.26 -7.00 -31.11
C GLY A 76 -0.56 -7.31 -29.86
N PHE A 77 0.06 -7.50 -28.69
CA PHE A 77 -0.64 -7.72 -27.44
C PHE A 77 -1.40 -6.46 -27.00
N ARG A 78 -2.70 -6.42 -27.32
CA ARG A 78 -3.67 -5.46 -26.78
C ARG A 78 -4.37 -6.14 -25.60
N GLN A 79 -3.76 -6.08 -24.42
CA GLN A 79 -4.47 -6.41 -23.18
C GLN A 79 -5.44 -5.26 -22.90
N SER A 80 -6.69 -5.45 -23.33
CA SER A 80 -7.79 -4.53 -23.08
C SER A 80 -8.14 -4.54 -21.59
N SER A 81 -8.08 -3.35 -20.98
CA SER A 81 -8.55 -2.96 -19.65
C SER A 81 -7.93 -3.64 -18.42
N THR A 82 -6.78 -3.11 -17.99
CA THR A 82 -6.52 -2.96 -16.55
C THR A 82 -7.05 -1.58 -16.16
N MET A 83 -8.20 -1.53 -15.48
CA MET A 83 -8.67 -0.30 -14.84
C MET A 83 -7.78 -0.05 -13.62
N GLY A 84 -6.77 0.81 -13.77
CA GLY A 84 -5.73 1.08 -12.78
C GLY A 84 -4.34 0.66 -13.26
N ASN A 85 -3.31 1.34 -12.76
CA ASN A 85 -1.93 1.03 -13.09
C ASN A 85 -1.56 -0.34 -12.49
N PRO A 86 -1.25 -1.38 -13.29
CA PRO A 86 -0.89 -2.71 -12.78
C PRO A 86 0.40 -2.73 -11.93
N PHE A 87 1.14 -1.61 -11.90
CA PHE A 87 2.33 -1.41 -11.08
C PHE A 87 2.03 -0.74 -9.71
N LEU A 88 0.78 -0.39 -9.41
CA LEU A 88 0.41 0.08 -8.08
C LEU A 88 0.30 -1.13 -7.16
N GLN A 89 1.35 -1.36 -6.39
CA GLN A 89 1.40 -2.41 -5.39
C GLN A 89 0.96 -1.85 -4.03
N GLY A 90 0.33 -2.70 -3.23
CA GLY A 90 -0.02 -2.35 -1.86
C GLY A 90 1.22 -2.14 -0.99
N ALA A 91 1.07 -1.49 0.14
CA ALA A 91 2.11 -1.39 1.16
C ALA A 91 1.47 -1.27 2.54
N VAL A 92 2.21 -1.68 3.56
CA VAL A 92 1.84 -1.50 4.97
C VAL A 92 2.98 -0.78 5.66
N TRP A 93 2.68 0.33 6.34
CA TRP A 93 3.65 1.15 7.05
C TRP A 93 3.15 1.36 8.47
N VAL A 94 4.06 1.30 9.44
CA VAL A 94 3.81 1.76 10.81
C VAL A 94 4.64 3.02 11.02
N ILE A 95 3.94 4.13 11.24
CA ILE A 95 4.53 5.46 11.39
C ILE A 95 4.28 5.93 12.83
N ARG A 96 5.34 6.32 13.51
CA ARG A 96 5.30 6.84 14.88
C ARG A 96 4.78 8.29 14.87
N PRO A 97 4.28 8.80 16.02
CA PRO A 97 3.82 10.19 16.11
C PRO A 97 4.88 11.25 15.78
N ASP A 98 6.17 10.94 15.93
CA ASP A 98 7.31 11.80 15.56
C ASP A 98 7.66 11.74 14.06
N GLY A 99 6.89 10.99 13.26
CA GLY A 99 7.08 10.82 11.82
C GLY A 99 8.08 9.73 11.43
N GLN A 100 8.71 9.04 12.40
CA GLN A 100 9.64 7.95 12.09
C GLN A 100 8.90 6.68 11.67
N VAL A 101 9.47 5.96 10.71
CA VAL A 101 8.93 4.68 10.22
C VAL A 101 9.44 3.54 11.11
N ALA A 102 8.55 2.92 11.86
CA ALA A 102 8.86 1.77 12.71
C ALA A 102 8.78 0.44 11.97
N TYR A 103 8.00 0.38 10.89
CA TYR A 103 7.85 -0.80 10.05
C TYR A 103 7.44 -0.42 8.64
N ARG A 104 7.92 -1.18 7.66
CA ARG A 104 7.55 -1.04 6.26
C ARG A 104 7.52 -2.40 5.58
N TYR A 105 6.41 -2.68 4.94
CA TYR A 105 6.22 -3.79 4.02
C TYR A 105 5.73 -3.27 2.68
N ARG A 106 6.36 -3.75 1.60
CA ARG A 106 5.97 -3.42 0.23
C ARG A 106 5.53 -4.71 -0.45
N SER A 107 4.30 -4.71 -0.94
CA SER A 107 3.71 -5.88 -1.61
C SER A 107 4.40 -6.09 -2.95
N ARG A 108 4.74 -7.33 -3.30
CA ARG A 108 5.41 -7.67 -4.56
C ARG A 108 4.44 -8.04 -5.68
N PHE A 109 3.20 -8.36 -5.32
CA PHE A 109 2.11 -8.69 -6.24
C PHE A 109 0.76 -8.43 -5.55
N ALA A 110 -0.33 -8.46 -6.32
CA ALA A 110 -1.67 -8.27 -5.79
C ALA A 110 -2.02 -9.40 -4.80
N GLY A 111 -2.42 -9.05 -3.58
CA GLY A 111 -2.71 -10.00 -2.51
C GLY A 111 -1.48 -10.41 -1.67
N ASP A 112 -0.28 -9.93 -1.99
CA ASP A 112 0.88 -10.05 -1.09
C ASP A 112 0.68 -9.05 0.06
N HIS A 113 0.54 -9.54 1.29
CA HIS A 113 0.39 -8.71 2.48
C HIS A 113 1.17 -9.33 3.64
N PRO A 114 1.69 -8.52 4.58
CA PRO A 114 2.35 -9.06 5.76
C PRO A 114 1.34 -9.81 6.64
N ASP A 115 1.85 -10.65 7.54
CA ASP A 115 1.02 -11.22 8.62
C ASP A 115 0.54 -10.08 9.54
N PRO A 116 -0.77 -9.91 9.76
CA PRO A 116 -1.29 -8.88 10.67
C PRO A 116 -0.67 -8.92 12.07
N ARG A 117 -0.25 -10.10 12.56
CA ARG A 117 0.41 -10.27 13.86
C ARG A 117 1.79 -9.61 13.89
N GLU A 118 2.55 -9.74 12.82
CA GLU A 118 3.87 -9.11 12.66
C GLU A 118 3.75 -7.58 12.73
N VAL A 119 2.75 -7.03 12.03
CA VAL A 119 2.47 -5.59 12.04
C VAL A 119 2.06 -5.11 13.43
N LEU A 120 1.21 -5.87 14.13
CA LEU A 120 0.78 -5.55 15.49
C LEU A 120 1.94 -5.59 16.50
N GLU A 121 2.86 -6.54 16.37
CA GLU A 121 4.07 -6.57 17.18
C GLU A 121 4.99 -5.38 16.92
N ALA A 122 5.11 -4.95 15.65
CA ALA A 122 5.86 -3.76 15.30
C ALA A 122 5.27 -2.49 15.95
N VAL A 123 3.93 -2.37 15.97
CA VAL A 123 3.23 -1.30 16.69
C VAL A 123 3.58 -1.33 18.18
N ARG A 124 3.44 -2.47 18.84
CA ARG A 124 3.72 -2.61 20.29
C ARG A 124 5.17 -2.28 20.63
N ARG A 125 6.12 -2.69 19.79
CA ARG A 125 7.55 -2.36 19.97
C ARG A 125 7.83 -0.88 19.76
N SER A 126 7.08 -0.23 18.87
CA SER A 126 7.24 1.20 18.59
C SER A 126 6.69 2.08 19.71
N ASP A 127 5.64 1.62 20.41
CA ASP A 127 5.07 2.34 21.55
C ASP A 127 5.87 2.13 22.85
N ALA A 128 6.77 1.13 22.89
CA ALA A 128 7.64 0.92 24.03
C ALA A 128 8.54 2.15 24.26
N PRO A 129 8.58 2.71 25.47
CA PRO A 129 9.50 3.80 25.79
C PRO A 129 10.93 3.33 25.53
N ALA A 130 11.74 4.18 24.90
CA ALA A 130 13.16 3.89 24.71
C ALA A 130 13.76 3.57 26.08
N ALA A 131 14.24 2.33 26.25
CA ALA A 131 14.93 1.93 27.48
C ALA A 131 16.09 2.91 27.69
N SER A 132 16.03 3.61 28.82
CA SER A 132 17.00 4.64 29.24
C SER A 132 18.34 4.03 29.60
#